data_AF-A0A840G381-F1
#
_entry.id   AF-A0A840G381-F1
#
_cell.length_a   1.000
_cell.length_b   1.000
_cell.length_c   1.000
_cell.angle_alpha   90.00
_cell.angle_beta   90.00
_cell.angle_gamma   90.00
#
_symmetry.space_group_name_H-M   'P 1'
#
loop_
_entity.id
_entity.type
_entity.pdbx_description
1 polymer ?
#
loop_
_entity_poly.entity_id
_entity_poly.type
_entity_poly.pdbx_seq_one_letter_code
_entity_poly.pdbx_strand_id
1 'polypeptide(L)'
;MPTRNFSTIDAASRAINFVLTETELGATPAHYFEPTNLGGLPPTESELRVKEDTELGNRTRFATHMCLMSASQALKACLDLLSCEVDLPPHERTRKLAEIASKARAAEEMAAQAAGVLRGEVTVPEDASIVVSRGAR
;
A
#
# COMPACT_ATOMS: atom_id res chain seq x y z
N MET A 1 3.04 13.96 28.00
CA MET A 1 3.59 14.03 26.63
C MET A 1 3.46 12.70 25.87
N PRO A 2 3.93 11.53 26.37
CA PRO A 2 3.86 10.28 25.59
C PRO A 2 2.43 9.80 25.27
N THR A 3 1.48 10.03 26.18
CA THR A 3 0.05 9.67 26.02
C THR A 3 -0.64 10.36 24.85
N ARG A 4 -0.31 11.62 24.57
CA ARG A 4 -0.89 12.41 23.46
C ARG A 4 -0.36 11.95 22.09
N ASN A 5 0.90 11.52 22.04
CA ASN A 5 1.51 10.98 20.83
C ASN A 5 0.93 9.61 20.50
N PHE A 6 0.76 8.75 21.52
CA PHE A 6 0.14 7.44 21.36
C PHE A 6 -1.29 7.53 20.81
N SER A 7 -2.16 8.35 21.41
CA SER A 7 -3.55 8.49 20.96
C SER A 7 -3.67 9.02 19.52
N THR A 8 -2.75 9.90 19.12
CA THR A 8 -2.75 10.48 17.76
C THR A 8 -2.32 9.45 16.72
N ILE A 9 -1.25 8.69 17.00
CA ILE A 9 -0.74 7.64 16.11
C ILE A 9 -1.76 6.50 16.00
N ASP A 10 -2.40 6.13 17.10
CA ASP A 10 -3.45 5.11 17.15
C ASP A 10 -4.69 5.54 16.32
N ALA A 11 -5.12 6.80 16.45
CA ALA A 11 -6.20 7.34 15.64
C ALA A 11 -5.87 7.35 14.13
N ALA A 12 -4.65 7.76 13.77
CA ALA A 12 -4.18 7.72 12.38
C ALA A 12 -4.12 6.28 11.84
N SER A 13 -3.64 5.33 12.65
CA SER A 13 -3.56 3.92 12.28
C SER A 13 -4.95 3.34 12.00
N ARG A 14 -5.94 3.64 12.87
CA ARG A 14 -7.34 3.25 12.63
C ARG A 14 -7.90 3.85 11.35
N ALA A 15 -7.67 5.13 11.10
CA ALA A 15 -8.17 5.80 9.90
C ALA A 15 -7.60 5.17 8.61
N ILE A 16 -6.29 4.90 8.57
CA ILE A 16 -5.66 4.26 7.41
C ILE A 16 -6.16 2.83 7.22
N ASN A 17 -6.27 2.05 8.30
CA ASN A 17 -6.78 0.69 8.21
C ASN A 17 -8.24 0.67 7.75
N PHE A 18 -9.07 1.63 8.18
CA PHE A 18 -10.44 1.78 7.69
C PHE A 18 -10.48 2.03 6.18
N VAL A 19 -9.63 2.92 5.66
CA VAL A 19 -9.53 3.13 4.21
C VAL A 19 -9.06 1.86 3.50
N LEU A 20 -8.04 1.18 4.02
CA LEU A 20 -7.54 -0.08 3.44
C LEU A 20 -8.58 -1.20 3.42
N THR A 21 -9.49 -1.27 4.41
CA THR A 21 -10.54 -2.28 4.45
C THR A 21 -11.72 -1.96 3.53
N GLU A 22 -12.03 -0.67 3.34
CA GLU A 22 -13.16 -0.23 2.51
C GLU A 22 -12.77 -0.07 1.03
N THR A 23 -11.47 0.01 0.72
CA THR A 23 -11.01 0.29 -0.64
C THR A 23 -10.37 -0.91 -1.30
N GLU A 24 -10.91 -1.27 -2.47
CA GLU A 24 -10.31 -2.24 -3.41
C GLU A 24 -9.19 -1.59 -4.25
N LEU A 25 -8.43 -0.64 -3.69
CA LEU A 25 -7.38 0.10 -4.41
C LEU A 25 -6.24 -0.80 -4.88
N GLY A 26 -6.01 -1.93 -4.21
CA GLY A 26 -5.05 -2.97 -4.60
C GLY A 26 -5.67 -4.16 -5.34
N ALA A 27 -6.98 -4.14 -5.61
CA ALA A 27 -7.65 -5.18 -6.38
C ALA A 27 -7.60 -4.87 -7.89
N THR A 28 -7.99 -5.88 -8.67
CA THR A 28 -7.93 -6.00 -10.14
C THR A 28 -7.87 -4.67 -10.90
N PRO A 29 -6.96 -4.54 -11.88
CA PRO A 29 -6.89 -3.39 -12.77
C PRO A 29 -8.28 -3.03 -13.30
N ALA A 30 -8.63 -1.75 -13.27
CA ALA A 30 -9.88 -1.33 -13.86
C ALA A 30 -9.70 -1.22 -15.37
N HIS A 31 -10.45 -2.05 -16.11
CA HIS A 31 -10.54 -2.00 -17.57
C HIS A 31 -11.67 -1.05 -17.94
N TYR A 32 -11.42 0.26 -17.84
CA TYR A 32 -12.46 1.25 -18.12
C TYR A 32 -12.86 1.24 -19.61
N PHE A 33 -11.88 1.16 -20.52
CA PHE A 33 -12.10 1.06 -21.97
C PHE A 33 -10.87 0.46 -22.66
N GLU A 34 -10.87 -0.84 -22.98
CA GLU A 34 -9.86 -1.41 -23.87
C GLU A 34 -10.16 -0.99 -25.33
N PRO A 35 -9.15 -0.68 -26.16
CA PRO A 35 -9.36 -0.39 -27.58
C PRO A 35 -10.19 -1.48 -28.23
N THR A 36 -11.30 -1.11 -28.86
CA THR A 36 -12.19 -2.12 -29.43
C THR A 36 -11.59 -2.57 -30.74
N ASN A 37 -11.04 -3.78 -30.80
CA ASN A 37 -10.53 -4.35 -32.04
C ASN A 37 -11.69 -4.80 -32.95
N LEU A 38 -12.41 -3.82 -33.51
CA LEU A 38 -13.50 -4.04 -34.47
C LEU A 38 -12.89 -4.42 -35.82
N GLY A 39 -12.67 -5.72 -36.03
CA GLY A 39 -12.35 -6.28 -37.35
C GLY A 39 -10.90 -6.11 -37.81
N GLY A 40 -9.93 -5.98 -36.89
CA GLY A 40 -8.51 -5.87 -37.24
C GLY A 40 -8.09 -4.46 -37.67
N LEU A 41 -8.95 -3.47 -37.49
CA LEU A 41 -8.59 -2.07 -37.69
C LEU A 41 -7.62 -1.62 -36.59
N PRO A 42 -6.54 -0.88 -36.93
CA PRO A 42 -5.64 -0.34 -35.93
C PRO A 42 -6.39 0.65 -35.03
N PRO A 43 -6.06 0.71 -33.73
CA PRO A 43 -6.69 1.63 -32.80
C PRO A 43 -6.48 3.08 -33.26
N THR A 44 -7.52 3.88 -33.10
CA THR A 44 -7.47 5.33 -33.33
C THR A 44 -6.61 6.02 -32.27
N GLU A 45 -6.11 7.22 -32.58
CA GLU A 45 -5.35 8.03 -31.61
C GLU A 45 -6.15 8.29 -30.33
N SER A 46 -7.47 8.46 -30.43
CA SER A 46 -8.37 8.58 -29.28
C SER A 46 -8.39 7.32 -28.42
N GLU A 47 -8.42 6.13 -29.02
CA GLU A 47 -8.41 4.87 -28.27
C GLU A 47 -7.06 4.62 -27.59
N LEU A 48 -5.96 5.04 -28.22
CA LEU A 48 -4.63 4.99 -27.62
C LEU A 48 -4.52 5.91 -26.39
N ARG A 49 -5.02 7.15 -26.49
CA ARG A 49 -5.06 8.09 -25.35
C ARG A 49 -5.89 7.55 -24.18
N VAL A 50 -7.04 6.94 -24.47
CA VAL A 50 -7.90 6.31 -23.45
C VAL A 50 -7.20 5.14 -22.76
N LYS A 51 -6.41 4.36 -23.51
CA LYS A 51 -5.57 3.29 -22.95
C LYS A 51 -4.49 3.85 -22.02
N GLU A 52 -3.77 4.90 -22.44
CA GLU A 52 -2.76 5.56 -21.63
C GLU A 52 -3.34 6.14 -20.32
N ASP A 53 -4.51 6.78 -20.39
CA ASP A 53 -5.22 7.31 -19.21
C ASP A 53 -5.64 6.17 -18.26
N THR A 54 -6.07 5.04 -18.81
CA THR A 54 -6.44 3.85 -18.02
C THR A 54 -5.22 3.26 -17.31
N GLU A 55 -4.08 3.13 -18.01
CA GLU A 55 -2.82 2.65 -17.44
C GLU A 55 -2.28 3.61 -16.37
N LEU A 56 -2.37 4.91 -16.58
CA LEU A 56 -2.02 5.91 -15.57
C LEU A 56 -2.92 5.78 -14.34
N GLY A 57 -4.24 5.70 -14.53
CA GLY A 57 -5.21 5.54 -13.44
C GLY A 57 -4.94 4.28 -12.60
N ASN A 58 -4.66 3.15 -13.25
CA ASN A 58 -4.32 1.89 -12.57
C ASN A 58 -2.99 1.99 -11.80
N ARG A 59 -1.96 2.62 -12.37
CA ARG A 59 -0.70 2.90 -11.65
C ARG A 59 -0.92 3.77 -10.42
N THR A 60 -1.70 4.84 -10.54
CA THR A 60 -2.00 5.73 -9.41
C THR A 60 -2.78 5.01 -8.31
N ARG A 61 -3.76 4.18 -8.66
CA ARG A 61 -4.52 3.38 -7.68
C ARG A 61 -3.62 2.41 -6.92
N PHE A 62 -2.81 1.63 -7.65
CA PHE A 62 -1.88 0.69 -7.05
C PHE A 62 -0.86 1.40 -6.14
N ALA A 63 -0.24 2.49 -6.63
CA ALA A 63 0.70 3.27 -5.84
C ALA A 63 0.05 3.87 -4.58
N THR A 64 -1.19 4.35 -4.68
CA THR A 64 -1.95 4.84 -3.52
C THR A 64 -2.17 3.74 -2.49
N HIS A 65 -2.55 2.54 -2.93
CA HIS A 65 -2.69 1.38 -2.05
C HIS A 65 -1.36 1.05 -1.34
N MET A 66 -0.26 1.00 -2.08
CA MET A 66 1.08 0.74 -1.52
C MET A 66 1.51 1.82 -0.52
N CYS A 67 1.22 3.10 -0.77
CA CYS A 67 1.45 4.19 0.16
C CYS A 67 0.63 4.03 1.46
N LEU A 68 -0.64 3.62 1.36
CA LEU A 68 -1.48 3.36 2.53
C LEU A 68 -0.97 2.17 3.34
N MET A 69 -0.54 1.09 2.68
CA MET A 69 0.07 -0.08 3.31
C MET A 69 1.39 0.28 4.01
N SER A 70 2.25 1.06 3.35
CA SER A 70 3.48 1.61 3.92
C SER A 70 3.19 2.43 5.19
N ALA A 71 2.26 3.38 5.10
CA ALA A 71 1.87 4.21 6.25
C ALA A 71 1.30 3.37 7.41
N SER A 72 0.50 2.34 7.12
CA SER A 72 -0.01 1.41 8.14
C SER A 72 1.12 0.69 8.87
N GLN A 73 2.13 0.17 8.16
CA GLN A 73 3.28 -0.48 8.80
C GLN A 73 4.16 0.48 9.59
N ALA A 74 4.40 1.69 9.07
CA ALA A 74 5.17 2.71 9.78
C ALA A 74 4.49 3.09 11.11
N LEU A 75 3.17 3.30 11.11
CA LEU A 75 2.42 3.62 12.33
C LEU A 75 2.41 2.45 13.32
N LYS A 76 2.30 1.20 12.85
CA LYS A 76 2.45 0.01 13.72
C LYS A 76 3.83 -0.03 14.39
N ALA A 77 4.89 0.21 13.62
CA ALA A 77 6.24 0.29 14.17
C ALA A 77 6.36 1.41 15.23
N CYS A 78 5.74 2.57 15.00
CA CYS A 78 5.70 3.66 15.98
C CYS A 78 4.93 3.28 17.26
N LEU A 79 3.77 2.63 17.14
CA LEU A 79 2.98 2.18 18.30
C LEU A 79 3.73 1.14 19.12
N ASP A 80 4.36 0.18 18.46
CA ASP A 80 5.17 -0.85 19.11
C ASP A 80 6.38 -0.24 19.83
N LEU A 81 7.02 0.77 19.22
CA LEU A 81 8.13 1.49 19.82
C LEU A 81 7.70 2.28 21.07
N LEU A 82 6.56 2.97 21.00
CA LEU A 82 5.99 3.69 22.14
C LEU A 82 5.53 2.75 23.27
N SER A 83 5.18 1.51 22.93
CA SER A 83 4.77 0.47 23.88
C SER A 83 5.93 -0.41 24.33
N CYS A 84 7.15 -0.22 23.80
CA CYS A 84 8.30 -1.01 24.17
C CYS A 84 8.76 -0.64 25.58
N GLU A 85 8.39 -1.46 26.55
CA GLU A 85 8.73 -1.27 27.95
C GLU A 85 10.25 -1.20 28.19
N VAL A 86 10.65 -0.29 29.09
CA VAL A 86 12.05 -0.10 29.45
C VAL A 86 12.54 -1.24 30.36
N ASP A 87 11.63 -1.91 31.05
CA ASP A 87 11.91 -2.92 32.08
C ASP A 87 12.14 -4.34 31.52
N LEU A 88 12.08 -4.51 30.20
CA LEU A 88 12.39 -5.78 29.55
C LEU A 88 13.87 -6.16 29.74
N PRO A 89 14.19 -7.45 29.96
CA PRO A 89 15.56 -7.93 29.93
C PRO A 89 16.30 -7.49 28.65
N PRO A 90 17.60 -7.16 28.71
CA PRO A 90 18.32 -6.56 27.57
C PRO A 90 18.21 -7.36 26.27
N HIS A 91 18.22 -8.70 26.36
CA HIS A 91 18.10 -9.59 25.20
C HIS A 91 16.70 -9.54 24.56
N GLU A 92 15.65 -9.52 25.38
CA GLU A 92 14.26 -9.41 24.90
C GLU A 92 13.99 -8.04 24.28
N ARG A 93 14.51 -6.98 24.90
CA ARG A 93 14.42 -5.62 24.37
C ARG A 93 15.10 -5.51 23.00
N THR A 94 16.29 -6.10 22.86
CA THR A 94 17.02 -6.12 21.58
C THR A 94 16.23 -6.87 20.50
N ARG A 95 15.62 -8.02 20.85
CA ARG A 95 14.75 -8.76 19.93
C ARG A 95 13.53 -7.93 19.49
N LYS A 96 12.81 -7.32 20.43
CA LYS A 96 11.65 -6.46 20.11
C LYS A 96 12.04 -5.27 19.23
N LEU A 97 13.16 -4.60 19.52
CA LEU A 97 13.63 -3.49 18.68
C LEU A 97 13.99 -3.95 17.27
N ALA A 98 14.54 -5.16 17.10
CA ALA A 98 14.80 -5.73 15.78
C ALA A 98 13.49 -6.02 15.01
N GLU A 99 12.46 -6.54 15.68
CA GLU A 99 11.12 -6.74 15.10
C GLU A 99 10.50 -5.41 14.66
N ILE A 100 10.60 -4.37 15.49
CA ILE A 100 10.11 -3.02 15.16
C ILE A 100 10.87 -2.45 13.95
N ALA A 101 12.20 -2.60 13.92
CA ALA A 101 13.02 -2.16 12.79
C ALA A 101 12.66 -2.89 11.49
N SER A 102 12.32 -4.18 11.56
CA SER A 102 11.85 -4.92 10.39
C SER A 102 10.52 -4.37 9.84
N LYS A 103 9.58 -3.99 10.70
CA LYS A 103 8.32 -3.33 10.28
C LYS A 103 8.58 -1.98 9.61
N ALA A 104 9.51 -1.19 10.15
CA ALA A 104 9.90 0.08 9.56
C ALA A 104 10.54 -0.08 8.17
N ARG A 105 11.42 -1.09 7.99
CA ARG A 105 12.00 -1.41 6.67
C ARG A 105 10.94 -1.86 5.67
N ALA A 106 10.00 -2.71 6.08
CA ALA A 106 8.90 -3.12 5.20
C ALA A 106 8.06 -1.91 4.74
N ALA A 107 7.85 -0.92 5.61
CA ALA A 107 7.20 0.34 5.24
C ALA A 107 8.00 1.13 4.19
N GLU A 108 9.33 1.22 4.38
CA GLU A 108 10.24 1.88 3.42
C GLU A 108 10.23 1.19 2.05
N GLU A 109 10.34 -0.14 2.02
CA GLU A 109 10.31 -0.95 0.79
C GLU A 109 9.00 -0.72 0.01
N MET A 110 7.86 -0.71 0.70
CA MET A 110 6.56 -0.42 0.07
C MET A 110 6.47 1.00 -0.49
N ALA A 111 7.02 1.99 0.21
CA ALA A 111 7.07 3.37 -0.28
C ALA A 111 7.98 3.49 -1.51
N ALA A 112 9.13 2.83 -1.51
CA ALA A 112 10.04 2.78 -2.65
C ALA A 112 9.38 2.12 -3.86
N GLN A 113 8.65 1.02 -3.65
CA GLN A 113 7.88 0.37 -4.71
C GLN A 113 6.78 1.28 -5.27
N ALA A 114 6.03 1.98 -4.42
CA ALA A 114 5.02 2.94 -4.86
C ALA A 114 5.63 4.07 -5.72
N ALA A 115 6.78 4.60 -5.31
CA ALA A 115 7.51 5.63 -6.08
C ALA A 115 8.01 5.08 -7.43
N GLY A 116 8.48 3.83 -7.47
CA GLY A 116 8.87 3.16 -8.70
C GLY A 116 7.69 2.99 -9.67
N VAL A 117 6.51 2.61 -9.18
CA VAL A 117 5.29 2.48 -9.99
C VAL A 117 4.85 3.84 -10.56
N LEU A 118 4.86 4.90 -9.75
CA LEU A 118 4.49 6.25 -10.20
C LEU A 118 5.46 6.80 -11.25
N ARG A 119 6.74 6.46 -11.17
CA ARG A 119 7.75 6.82 -12.18
C ARG A 119 7.71 5.95 -13.43
N GLY A 120 6.92 4.86 -13.42
CA GLY A 120 6.89 3.88 -14.51
C GLY A 120 8.13 2.97 -14.56
N GLU A 121 8.94 2.94 -13.49
CA GLU A 121 10.12 2.09 -13.35
C GLU A 121 9.75 0.65 -12.94
N VAL A 122 8.61 0.48 -12.27
CA VAL A 122 8.09 -0.82 -11.80
C VAL A 122 6.73 -1.06 -12.45
N THR A 123 6.59 -2.21 -13.12
CA THR A 123 5.32 -2.63 -13.71
C THR A 123 4.37 -3.09 -12.61
N VAL A 124 3.10 -2.66 -12.71
CA VAL A 124 2.04 -3.21 -11.87
C VAL A 124 1.80 -4.66 -12.31
N PRO A 125 1.72 -5.64 -11.39
CA PRO A 125 1.45 -7.02 -11.79
C PRO A 125 0.12 -7.11 -12.54
N GLU A 126 0.13 -7.70 -13.74
CA GLU A 126 -1.07 -7.88 -14.58
C GLU A 126 -2.15 -8.72 -13.86
N ASP A 127 -1.71 -9.71 -13.06
CA ASP A 127 -2.55 -10.60 -12.27
C ASP A 127 -2.63 -10.22 -10.77
N ALA A 128 -2.59 -8.92 -10.43
CA ALA A 128 -2.73 -8.45 -9.05
C ALA A 128 -4.15 -8.69 -8.47
N SER A 129 -4.66 -9.91 -8.53
CA SER A 129 -5.56 -10.45 -7.52
C SER A 129 -4.76 -10.63 -6.23
N ILE A 130 -4.59 -9.55 -5.47
CA ILE A 130 -4.20 -9.70 -4.07
C ILE A 130 -5.38 -10.41 -3.40
N VAL A 131 -5.24 -11.73 -3.20
CA VAL A 131 -6.23 -12.56 -2.52
C VAL A 131 -6.40 -11.99 -1.10
N VAL A 132 -7.45 -11.20 -0.92
CA VAL A 132 -7.96 -10.88 0.41
C VAL A 132 -8.69 -12.11 0.89
N SER A 133 -7.98 -12.99 1.62
CA SER A 133 -8.61 -14.05 2.40
C SER A 133 -9.58 -13.40 3.37
N ARG A 134 -10.87 -13.34 3.03
CA ARG A 134 -11.92 -13.03 4.00
C ARG A 134 -11.81 -14.07 5.10
N GLY A 135 -11.33 -13.66 6.27
CA GLY A 135 -11.43 -14.46 7.48
C GLY A 135 -12.88 -14.88 7.65
N ALA A 136 -13.11 -16.19 7.68
CA ALA A 136 -14.41 -16.78 7.90
C ALA A 136 -15.00 -16.23 9.22
N ARG A 137 -16.27 -15.84 9.17
CA ARG A 137 -17.07 -15.51 10.34
C ARG A 137 -17.38 -16.75 11.15
#